data_AF-A0A1V3RE29-F1
#
_entry.id   AF-A0A1V3RE29-F1
#
_cell.length_a   1.000
_cell.length_b   1.000
_cell.length_c   1.000
_cell.angle_alpha   90.00
_cell.angle_beta   90.00
_cell.angle_gamma   90.00
#
_symmetry.space_group_name_H-M   'P 1'
#
loop_
_entity.id
_entity.type
_entity.pdbx_description
1 polymer ?
#
loop_
_entity_poly.entity_id
_entity_poly.type
_entity_poly.pdbx_seq_one_letter_code
_entity_poly.pdbx_strand_id
1 'polypeptide(L)'
;MKKNKLSFETRFWAGFVAGNPFEAFDAIFDFAHLDYYKQNLSEVVLHCYKREVYKQDAPCNAFVFYTAICSFLKVCYCLKGKDKKWKVKESSRSETVFHLSSLTKEEYDNPFLVLKSAFEERTLQQFEFFLSEITELSLSPYYVDPDSDLTTPYIHLIKMLDAGELMRERGVERIKKNEQVEPSVE
;
A
#
# COMPACT_ATOMS: atom_id res chain seq x y z
N MET A 1 28.54 -8.36 5.76
CA MET A 1 27.54 -7.43 6.34
C MET A 1 26.20 -8.16 6.38
N LYS A 2 25.59 -8.35 7.56
CA LYS A 2 24.24 -8.96 7.64
C LYS A 2 23.28 -8.07 6.84
N LYS A 3 22.45 -8.64 5.96
CA LYS A 3 21.38 -7.88 5.31
C LYS A 3 20.52 -7.27 6.43
N ASN A 4 20.54 -5.94 6.56
CA ASN A 4 19.65 -5.27 7.49
C ASN A 4 18.22 -5.66 7.12
N LYS A 5 17.55 -6.36 8.03
CA LYS A 5 16.14 -6.73 7.84
C LYS A 5 15.35 -5.43 7.83
N LEU A 6 14.61 -5.17 6.75
CA LEU A 6 13.73 -4.00 6.65
C LEU A 6 12.75 -4.06 7.83
N SER A 7 12.73 -3.02 8.67
CA SER A 7 11.77 -2.88 9.75
C SER A 7 10.48 -2.29 9.21
N PHE A 8 9.34 -2.88 9.58
CA PHE A 8 8.01 -2.36 9.24
C PHE A 8 7.51 -1.31 10.22
N GLU A 9 8.20 -1.09 11.35
CA GLU A 9 7.82 -0.07 12.34
C GLU A 9 6.38 -0.22 12.88
N THR A 10 5.82 -1.44 12.84
CA THR A 10 4.46 -1.76 13.31
C THR A 10 4.23 -1.42 14.79
N ARG A 11 5.31 -1.30 15.58
CA ARG A 11 5.25 -0.89 17.00
C ARG A 11 4.54 0.44 17.24
N PHE A 12 4.58 1.37 16.27
CA PHE A 12 4.06 2.73 16.47
C PHE A 12 2.54 2.85 16.28
N TRP A 13 1.93 1.89 15.58
CA TRP A 13 0.50 1.95 15.23
C TRP A 13 -0.25 0.64 15.55
N ALA A 14 0.40 -0.53 15.45
CA ALA A 14 -0.17 -1.83 15.81
C ALA A 14 0.19 -2.30 17.23
N GLY A 15 1.15 -1.65 17.90
CA GLY A 15 1.56 -2.01 19.27
C GLY A 15 2.47 -3.24 19.41
N PHE A 16 2.86 -3.89 18.30
CA PHE A 16 3.80 -5.01 18.30
C PHE A 16 4.79 -4.93 17.13
N VAL A 17 5.86 -5.73 17.16
CA VAL A 17 6.85 -5.81 16.07
C VAL A 17 6.54 -7.02 15.20
N ALA A 18 6.10 -6.80 13.96
CA ALA A 18 5.80 -7.88 13.04
C ALA A 18 7.07 -8.65 12.65
N GLY A 19 7.00 -9.97 12.74
CA GLY A 19 8.10 -10.88 12.43
C GLY A 19 8.37 -11.02 10.92
N ASN A 20 7.37 -10.80 10.06
CA ASN A 20 7.49 -10.99 8.61
C ASN A 20 6.51 -10.08 7.81
N PRO A 21 6.68 -9.98 6.47
CA PRO A 21 5.85 -9.07 5.66
C PRO A 21 4.36 -9.41 5.65
N PHE A 22 3.96 -10.68 5.75
CA PHE A 22 2.55 -11.07 5.76
C PHE A 22 1.90 -10.72 7.10
N GLU A 23 2.60 -10.94 8.21
CA GLU A 23 2.12 -10.50 9.53
C GLU A 23 1.97 -8.98 9.62
N ALA A 24 2.91 -8.22 9.03
CA ALA A 24 2.80 -6.77 8.93
C ALA A 24 1.65 -6.34 7.99
N PHE A 25 1.38 -7.12 6.94
CA PHE A 25 0.27 -6.89 6.01
C PHE A 25 -1.08 -7.10 6.68
N ASP A 26 -1.26 -8.20 7.41
CA ASP A 26 -2.49 -8.48 8.15
C ASP A 26 -2.74 -7.39 9.19
N ALA A 27 -1.68 -6.98 9.91
CA ALA A 27 -1.76 -5.90 10.90
C ALA A 27 -2.30 -4.59 10.32
N ILE A 28 -1.94 -4.21 9.09
CA ILE A 28 -2.44 -2.98 8.45
C ILE A 28 -3.97 -3.04 8.38
N PHE A 29 -4.53 -4.13 7.91
CA PHE A 29 -5.97 -4.23 7.73
C PHE A 29 -6.75 -4.57 8.99
N ASP A 30 -6.08 -5.09 10.03
CA ASP A 30 -6.64 -5.18 11.38
C ASP A 30 -6.70 -3.81 12.07
N PHE A 31 -5.77 -2.91 11.75
CA PHE A 31 -5.71 -1.57 12.34
C PHE A 31 -6.86 -0.66 11.86
N ALA A 32 -7.18 -0.67 10.57
CA ALA A 32 -8.28 0.13 10.04
C ALA A 32 -8.88 -0.44 8.73
N HIS A 33 -10.12 -0.05 8.45
CA HIS A 33 -10.79 -0.34 7.17
C HIS A 33 -10.13 0.39 5.99
N LEU A 34 -10.28 -0.14 4.78
CA LEU A 34 -9.78 0.48 3.54
C LEU A 34 -10.18 1.95 3.40
N ASP A 35 -11.44 2.28 3.71
CA ASP A 35 -11.98 3.64 3.61
C ASP A 35 -11.21 4.62 4.50
N TYR A 36 -10.78 4.20 5.69
CA TYR A 36 -9.95 5.03 6.56
C TYR A 36 -8.66 5.44 5.84
N TYR A 37 -7.97 4.49 5.20
CA TYR A 37 -6.72 4.79 4.50
C TYR A 37 -6.91 5.72 3.32
N LYS A 38 -7.91 5.44 2.47
CA LYS A 38 -8.17 6.25 1.27
C LYS A 38 -8.64 7.65 1.64
N GLN A 39 -9.53 7.78 2.63
CA GLN A 39 -10.00 9.08 3.09
C GLN A 39 -8.87 9.91 3.69
N ASN A 40 -8.07 9.35 4.61
CA ASN A 40 -6.97 10.10 5.21
C ASN A 40 -5.88 10.45 4.19
N LEU A 41 -5.59 9.57 3.23
CA LEU A 41 -4.64 9.87 2.15
C LEU A 41 -5.15 11.00 1.24
N SER A 42 -6.41 10.98 0.86
CA SER A 42 -7.02 12.06 0.08
C SER A 42 -7.07 13.37 0.87
N GLU A 43 -7.46 13.31 2.14
CA GLU A 43 -7.49 14.48 3.02
C GLU A 43 -6.11 15.11 3.17
N VAL A 44 -5.06 14.33 3.46
CA VAL A 44 -3.71 14.87 3.66
C VAL A 44 -3.18 15.54 2.39
N VAL A 45 -3.37 14.92 1.21
CA VAL A 45 -2.95 15.48 -0.08
C VAL A 45 -3.72 16.77 -0.39
N LEU A 46 -5.03 16.82 -0.12
CA LEU A 46 -5.83 18.03 -0.32
C LEU A 46 -5.39 19.16 0.61
N HIS A 47 -4.96 18.85 1.84
CA HIS A 47 -4.48 19.87 2.78
C HIS A 47 -3.17 20.51 2.36
N CYS A 48 -2.33 19.87 1.55
CA CYS A 48 -1.13 20.49 0.98
C CYS A 48 -1.43 21.78 0.20
N TYR A 49 -2.67 21.92 -0.31
CA TYR A 49 -3.11 23.09 -1.07
C TYR A 49 -3.99 24.06 -0.26
N LYS A 50 -4.22 23.78 1.02
CA LYS A 50 -5.02 24.60 1.92
C LYS A 50 -4.12 25.45 2.83
N ARG A 51 -4.70 26.49 3.42
CA ARG A 51 -4.08 27.28 4.51
C ARG A 51 -4.61 26.83 5.88
N GLU A 52 -4.87 25.53 6.00
CA GLU A 52 -5.48 24.88 7.17
C GLU A 52 -4.59 23.71 7.58
N VAL A 53 -4.39 23.54 8.89
CA VAL A 53 -3.58 22.44 9.43
C VAL A 53 -4.40 21.16 9.47
N TYR A 54 -3.94 20.13 8.77
CA TYR A 54 -4.55 18.81 8.78
C TYR A 54 -4.60 18.22 10.21
N LYS A 55 -5.79 17.77 10.62
CA LYS A 55 -6.07 17.25 11.99
C LYS A 55 -5.56 18.19 13.10
N GLN A 56 -5.74 19.50 12.95
CA GLN A 56 -5.30 20.51 13.93
C GLN A 56 -5.65 20.18 15.40
N ASP A 57 -6.85 19.65 15.64
CA ASP A 57 -7.32 19.31 17.00
C ASP A 57 -6.69 18.02 17.57
N ALA A 58 -6.13 17.17 16.71
CA ALA A 58 -5.54 15.88 17.08
C ALA A 58 -4.36 15.51 16.16
N PRO A 59 -3.24 16.26 16.20
CA PRO A 59 -2.11 16.08 15.29
C PRO A 59 -1.40 14.73 15.44
N CYS A 60 -1.59 14.04 16.59
CA CYS A 60 -1.15 12.66 16.76
C CYS A 60 -1.72 11.72 15.70
N ASN A 61 -2.95 11.99 15.21
CA ASN A 61 -3.59 11.16 14.19
C ASN A 61 -2.88 11.27 12.84
N ALA A 62 -2.34 12.45 12.50
CA ALA A 62 -1.52 12.62 11.30
C ALA A 62 -0.23 11.80 11.40
N PHE A 63 0.43 11.80 12.56
CA PHE A 63 1.64 10.99 12.80
C PHE A 63 1.36 9.48 12.74
N VAL A 64 0.29 9.02 13.40
CA VAL A 64 -0.11 7.60 13.37
C VAL A 64 -0.44 7.16 11.94
N PHE A 65 -1.18 7.98 11.19
CA PHE A 65 -1.46 7.71 9.78
C PHE A 65 -0.18 7.64 8.94
N TYR A 66 0.71 8.63 9.06
CA TYR A 66 2.00 8.68 8.36
C TYR A 66 2.85 7.42 8.63
N THR A 67 2.94 6.99 9.89
CA THR A 67 3.72 5.80 10.25
C THR A 67 3.08 4.51 9.74
N ALA A 68 1.74 4.40 9.79
CA ALA A 68 1.01 3.25 9.25
C ALA A 68 1.18 3.14 7.72
N ILE A 69 1.05 4.24 6.98
CA ILE A 69 1.17 4.21 5.52
C ILE A 69 2.63 4.04 5.05
N CYS A 70 3.62 4.56 5.79
CA CYS A 70 5.03 4.21 5.59
C CYS A 70 5.29 2.71 5.78
N SER A 71 4.70 2.11 6.82
CA SER A 71 4.78 0.66 7.05
C SER A 71 4.17 -0.11 5.89
N PHE A 72 2.98 0.30 5.43
CA PHE A 72 2.29 -0.30 4.30
C PHE A 72 3.16 -0.32 3.03
N LEU A 73 3.81 0.79 2.68
CA LEU A 73 4.74 0.85 1.55
C LEU A 73 5.89 -0.16 1.67
N LYS A 74 6.49 -0.27 2.85
CA LYS A 74 7.58 -1.23 3.11
C LYS A 74 7.10 -2.67 2.96
N VAL A 75 5.87 -2.96 3.39
CA VAL A 75 5.21 -4.25 3.20
C VAL A 75 5.00 -4.52 1.71
N CYS A 76 4.37 -3.60 0.98
CA CYS A 76 4.16 -3.69 -0.47
C CYS A 76 5.48 -3.92 -1.21
N TYR A 77 6.54 -3.19 -0.85
CA TYR A 77 7.87 -3.36 -1.43
C TYR A 77 8.45 -4.75 -1.20
N CYS A 78 8.19 -5.35 -0.03
CA CYS A 78 8.60 -6.72 0.26
C CYS A 78 7.76 -7.76 -0.49
N LEU A 79 6.49 -7.45 -0.77
CA LEU A 79 5.53 -8.34 -1.43
C LEU A 79 5.62 -8.29 -2.96
N LYS A 80 6.10 -7.21 -3.57
CA LYS A 80 6.13 -7.02 -5.04
C LYS A 80 6.76 -8.16 -5.84
N GLY A 81 7.74 -8.86 -5.27
CA GLY A 81 8.43 -9.99 -5.92
C GLY A 81 7.99 -11.38 -5.45
N LYS A 82 6.88 -11.48 -4.71
CA LYS A 82 6.39 -12.74 -4.13
C LYS A 82 5.47 -13.52 -5.07
N ASP A 83 4.99 -12.90 -6.13
CA ASP A 83 4.11 -13.48 -7.15
C ASP A 83 4.68 -14.78 -7.78
N LYS A 84 6.02 -14.94 -7.84
CA LYS A 84 6.66 -16.17 -8.31
C LYS A 84 6.39 -17.40 -7.44
N LYS A 85 6.01 -17.19 -6.18
CA LYS A 85 5.80 -18.27 -5.19
C LYS A 85 4.41 -18.24 -4.58
N TRP A 86 3.69 -17.14 -4.77
CA TRP A 86 2.42 -16.85 -4.12
C TRP A 86 1.45 -16.33 -5.17
N LYS A 87 0.20 -16.79 -5.11
CA LYS A 87 -0.90 -16.29 -5.92
C LYS A 87 -2.05 -15.85 -5.02
N VAL A 88 -2.81 -14.87 -5.47
CA VAL A 88 -4.08 -14.50 -4.83
C VAL A 88 -5.12 -15.52 -5.25
N LYS A 89 -5.99 -15.95 -4.33
CA LYS A 89 -7.05 -16.90 -4.68
C LYS A 89 -8.06 -16.26 -5.63
N GLU A 90 -8.78 -17.09 -6.37
CA GLU A 90 -9.85 -16.66 -7.27
C GLU A 90 -10.96 -15.93 -6.51
N SER A 91 -11.57 -14.95 -7.16
CA SER A 91 -12.72 -14.21 -6.63
C SER A 91 -13.96 -15.10 -6.63
N SER A 92 -14.69 -15.15 -5.51
CA SER A 92 -16.07 -15.66 -5.48
C SER A 92 -17.12 -14.59 -5.81
N ARG A 93 -16.72 -13.30 -5.90
CA ARG A 93 -17.61 -12.16 -6.17
C ARG A 93 -17.81 -11.92 -7.67
N SER A 94 -19.00 -11.44 -8.03
CA SER A 94 -19.39 -11.10 -9.40
C SER A 94 -18.57 -9.92 -9.96
N GLU A 95 -18.41 -9.90 -11.29
CA GLU A 95 -17.68 -8.85 -12.03
C GLU A 95 -18.21 -7.44 -11.77
N THR A 96 -19.46 -7.28 -11.34
CA THR A 96 -20.06 -5.98 -11.03
C THR A 96 -19.41 -5.25 -9.86
N VAL A 97 -18.88 -5.97 -8.86
CA VAL A 97 -18.21 -5.38 -7.69
C VAL A 97 -16.83 -4.81 -8.06
N PHE A 98 -16.20 -5.36 -9.11
CA PHE A 98 -14.89 -4.90 -9.60
C PHE A 98 -14.92 -3.44 -10.11
N HIS A 99 -16.03 -2.99 -10.70
CA HIS A 99 -16.17 -1.63 -11.24
C HIS A 99 -16.05 -0.50 -10.21
N LEU A 100 -16.04 -0.81 -8.91
CA LEU A 100 -15.89 0.16 -7.83
C LEU A 100 -14.43 0.35 -7.36
N SER A 101 -13.49 -0.42 -7.93
CA SER A 101 -12.06 -0.33 -7.59
C SER A 101 -11.28 0.58 -8.54
N SER A 102 -10.11 1.05 -8.10
CA SER A 102 -9.17 1.78 -8.97
C SER A 102 -8.32 0.89 -9.88
N LEU A 103 -8.54 -0.43 -9.84
CA LEU A 103 -7.71 -1.41 -10.53
C LEU A 103 -8.20 -1.66 -11.96
N THR A 104 -7.26 -1.95 -12.87
CA THR A 104 -7.63 -2.55 -14.16
C THR A 104 -8.08 -4.01 -13.96
N LYS A 105 -8.69 -4.61 -15.00
CA LYS A 105 -9.13 -6.02 -14.93
C LYS A 105 -7.94 -6.95 -14.67
N GLU A 106 -6.83 -6.71 -15.36
CA GLU A 106 -5.58 -7.46 -15.18
C GLU A 106 -5.03 -7.34 -13.75
N GLU A 107 -5.08 -6.13 -13.17
CA GLU A 107 -4.64 -5.88 -11.79
C GLU A 107 -5.58 -6.48 -10.75
N TYR A 108 -6.88 -6.52 -11.02
CA TYR A 108 -7.86 -7.17 -10.17
C TYR A 108 -7.73 -8.71 -10.19
N ASP A 109 -7.34 -9.27 -11.33
CA ASP A 109 -7.08 -10.71 -11.43
C ASP A 109 -5.72 -11.05 -10.80
N ASN A 110 -4.72 -10.17 -10.93
CA ASN A 110 -3.41 -10.32 -10.30
C ASN A 110 -2.93 -9.04 -9.56
N PRO A 111 -3.31 -8.88 -8.27
CA PRO A 111 -2.96 -7.70 -7.46
C PRO A 111 -1.45 -7.47 -7.28
N PHE A 112 -0.61 -8.48 -7.46
CA PHE A 112 0.84 -8.30 -7.41
C PHE A 112 1.37 -7.41 -8.55
N LEU A 113 0.65 -7.32 -9.68
CA LEU A 113 1.02 -6.43 -10.79
C LEU A 113 1.03 -4.97 -10.36
N VAL A 114 0.08 -4.57 -9.51
CA VAL A 114 -0.01 -3.20 -8.96
C VAL A 114 1.24 -2.86 -8.15
N LEU A 115 1.69 -3.81 -7.30
CA LEU A 115 2.89 -3.58 -6.50
C LEU A 115 4.14 -3.48 -7.38
N LYS A 116 4.24 -4.32 -8.42
CA LYS A 116 5.37 -4.29 -9.33
C LYS A 116 5.42 -2.99 -10.12
N SER A 117 4.33 -2.62 -10.79
CA SER A 117 4.27 -1.44 -11.64
C SER A 117 4.58 -0.17 -10.85
N ALA A 118 4.00 -0.04 -9.64
CA ALA A 118 4.30 1.08 -8.75
C ALA A 118 5.80 1.20 -8.44
N PHE A 119 6.47 0.08 -8.14
CA PHE A 119 7.90 0.09 -7.80
C PHE A 119 8.86 -0.03 -8.99
N GLU A 120 8.35 -0.18 -10.21
CA GLU A 120 9.09 -0.01 -11.47
C GLU A 120 9.12 1.46 -11.87
N GLU A 121 8.02 2.19 -11.62
CA GLU A 121 7.93 3.62 -11.91
C GLU A 121 8.57 4.49 -10.82
N ARG A 122 8.41 4.13 -9.54
CA ARG A 122 8.91 4.91 -8.40
C ARG A 122 9.67 4.04 -7.41
N THR A 123 10.79 4.53 -6.90
CA THR A 123 11.53 3.82 -5.85
C THR A 123 10.81 3.90 -4.51
N LEU A 124 11.14 2.97 -3.59
CA LEU A 124 10.62 3.05 -2.21
C LEU A 124 10.98 4.40 -1.57
N GLN A 125 12.19 4.90 -1.79
CA GLN A 125 12.61 6.20 -1.26
C GLN A 125 11.80 7.36 -1.82
N GLN A 126 11.40 7.32 -3.09
CA GLN A 126 10.54 8.34 -3.68
C GLN A 126 9.14 8.34 -3.06
N PHE A 127 8.57 7.16 -2.76
CA PHE A 127 7.32 7.09 -2.03
C PHE A 127 7.45 7.56 -0.57
N GLU A 128 8.54 7.20 0.12
CA GLU A 128 8.80 7.66 1.49
C GLU A 128 9.01 9.18 1.53
N PHE A 129 9.67 9.76 0.53
CA PHE A 129 9.79 11.20 0.37
C PHE A 129 8.42 11.85 0.16
N PHE A 130 7.63 11.34 -0.79
CA PHE A 130 6.26 11.82 -1.03
C PHE A 130 5.42 11.84 0.26
N LEU A 131 5.42 10.75 1.04
CA LEU A 131 4.66 10.71 2.29
C LEU A 131 5.16 11.73 3.32
N SER A 132 6.46 11.97 3.36
CA SER A 132 7.05 12.94 4.28
C SER A 132 6.69 14.36 3.86
N GLU A 133 6.77 14.64 2.56
CA GLU A 133 6.42 15.92 1.93
C GLU A 133 4.94 16.27 2.14
N ILE A 134 4.00 15.36 1.82
CA ILE A 134 2.57 15.65 2.05
C ILE A 134 2.24 15.82 3.53
N THR A 135 2.96 15.13 4.42
CA THR A 135 2.76 15.26 5.87
C THR A 135 3.27 16.61 6.34
N GLU A 136 4.44 17.05 5.87
CA GLU A 136 4.98 18.38 6.18
C GLU A 136 4.05 19.50 5.67
N LEU A 137 3.71 19.46 4.37
CA LEU A 137 2.89 20.48 3.73
C LEU A 137 1.50 20.58 4.35
N SER A 138 0.85 19.44 4.62
CA SER A 138 -0.49 19.41 5.22
C SER A 138 -0.53 19.89 6.68
N LEU A 139 0.59 19.85 7.39
CA LEU A 139 0.70 20.35 8.76
C LEU A 139 1.18 21.81 8.82
N SER A 140 1.54 22.40 7.68
CA SER A 140 1.89 23.81 7.57
C SER A 140 0.63 24.69 7.51
N PRO A 141 0.54 25.78 8.30
CA PRO A 141 -0.52 26.77 8.12
C PRO A 141 -0.29 27.67 6.89
N TYR A 142 0.87 27.54 6.23
CA TYR A 142 1.27 28.33 5.07
C TYR A 142 1.28 27.49 3.81
N TYR A 143 0.79 28.08 2.73
CA TYR A 143 0.91 27.49 1.40
C TYR A 143 2.36 27.49 0.95
N VAL A 144 2.86 26.32 0.59
CA VAL A 144 4.17 26.09 -0.01
C VAL A 144 3.94 25.17 -1.21
N ASP A 145 4.52 25.51 -2.35
CA ASP A 145 4.43 24.65 -3.53
C ASP A 145 5.16 23.32 -3.26
N PRO A 146 4.57 22.17 -3.62
CA PRO A 146 5.27 20.89 -3.52
C PRO A 146 6.57 20.87 -4.33
N ASP A 147 7.62 20.30 -3.76
CA ASP A 147 8.89 20.03 -4.41
C ASP A 147 8.78 18.89 -5.43
N SER A 148 7.80 18.00 -5.27
CA SER A 148 7.60 16.86 -6.16
C SER A 148 6.16 16.69 -6.67
N ASP A 149 6.01 15.88 -7.71
CA ASP A 149 4.71 15.47 -8.21
C ASP A 149 3.97 14.62 -7.17
N LEU A 150 2.92 15.18 -6.58
CA LEU A 150 2.07 14.52 -5.59
C LEU A 150 1.05 13.56 -6.23
N THR A 151 0.72 13.73 -7.51
CA THR A 151 -0.40 13.02 -8.15
C THR A 151 -0.06 11.57 -8.44
N THR A 152 1.09 11.32 -9.08
CA THR A 152 1.53 9.97 -9.43
C THR A 152 1.67 9.05 -8.22
N PRO A 153 2.43 9.40 -7.17
CA PRO A 153 2.55 8.54 -5.98
C PRO A 153 1.23 8.36 -5.24
N TYR A 154 0.36 9.38 -5.21
CA TYR A 154 -1.00 9.26 -4.67
C TYR A 154 -1.82 8.19 -5.41
N ILE A 155 -1.86 8.24 -6.75
CA ILE A 155 -2.60 7.25 -7.56
C ILE A 155 -2.08 5.84 -7.30
N HIS A 156 -0.75 5.66 -7.28
CA HIS A 156 -0.14 4.36 -6.99
C HIS A 156 -0.49 3.85 -5.59
N LEU A 157 -0.49 4.70 -4.58
CA LEU A 157 -0.87 4.32 -3.21
C LEU A 157 -2.35 3.92 -3.12
N ILE A 158 -3.25 4.64 -3.78
CA ILE A 158 -4.67 4.29 -3.86
C ILE A 158 -4.85 2.91 -4.50
N LYS A 159 -4.16 2.63 -5.60
CA LYS A 159 -4.20 1.31 -6.26
C LYS A 159 -3.59 0.22 -5.37
N MET A 160 -2.46 0.49 -4.71
CA MET A 160 -1.84 -0.46 -3.79
C MET A 160 -2.77 -0.81 -2.62
N LEU A 161 -3.51 0.16 -2.07
CA LEU A 161 -4.51 -0.07 -1.02
C LEU A 161 -5.65 -0.98 -1.51
N ASP A 162 -6.20 -0.71 -2.70
CA ASP A 162 -7.24 -1.56 -3.32
C ASP A 162 -6.72 -2.98 -3.60
N ALA A 163 -5.49 -3.10 -4.10
CA ALA A 163 -4.84 -4.38 -4.32
C ALA A 163 -4.61 -5.14 -3.01
N GLY A 164 -4.20 -4.44 -1.95
CA GLY A 164 -3.99 -5.01 -0.62
C GLY A 164 -5.30 -5.52 -0.01
N GLU A 165 -6.37 -4.73 -0.06
CA GLU A 165 -7.70 -5.15 0.37
C GLU A 165 -8.10 -6.45 -0.33
N LEU A 166 -7.91 -6.50 -1.64
CA LEU A 166 -8.26 -7.65 -2.46
C LEU A 166 -7.44 -8.90 -2.10
N MET A 167 -6.14 -8.73 -1.87
CA MET A 167 -5.25 -9.80 -1.41
C MET A 167 -5.69 -10.33 -0.03
N ARG A 168 -6.18 -9.46 0.86
CA ARG A 168 -6.73 -9.87 2.16
C ARG A 168 -8.05 -10.61 2.01
N GLU A 169 -9.00 -10.04 1.26
CA GLU A 169 -10.35 -10.60 1.07
C GLU A 169 -10.31 -12.00 0.44
N ARG A 170 -9.51 -12.18 -0.62
CA ARG A 170 -9.39 -13.47 -1.30
C ARG A 170 -8.40 -14.41 -0.61
N GLY A 171 -7.43 -13.84 0.10
CA GLY A 171 -6.31 -14.56 0.67
C GLY A 171 -5.23 -14.87 -0.37
N VAL A 172 -4.02 -15.10 0.14
CA VAL A 172 -2.83 -15.41 -0.66
C VAL A 172 -2.36 -16.82 -0.33
N GLU A 173 -2.09 -17.63 -1.35
CA GLU A 173 -1.64 -19.01 -1.20
C GLU A 173 -0.35 -19.29 -1.98
N ARG A 174 0.39 -20.31 -1.53
CA ARG A 174 1.60 -20.73 -2.25
C ARG A 174 1.23 -21.49 -3.52
N ILE A 175 1.93 -21.19 -4.60
CA ILE A 175 1.81 -21.94 -5.85
C ILE A 175 2.33 -23.36 -5.61
N LYS A 176 1.49 -24.37 -5.86
CA LYS A 176 1.88 -25.78 -5.77
C LYS A 176 2.74 -26.13 -6.99
N LYS A 177 3.85 -26.85 -6.78
CA LYS A 177 4.82 -27.19 -7.83
C LYS A 177 4.30 -28.13 -8.94
N ASN A 178 3.08 -28.65 -8.85
CA ASN A 178 2.60 -29.74 -9.70
C ASN A 178 1.84 -29.28 -10.97
N GLU A 179 1.78 -27.98 -11.29
CA GLU A 179 1.11 -27.48 -12.51
C GLU A 179 2.07 -27.22 -13.69
N GLN A 180 3.35 -27.63 -13.59
CA GLN A 180 4.21 -27.75 -14.77
C GLN A 180 3.88 -29.07 -15.48
N VAL A 181 2.80 -29.07 -16.27
CA VAL A 181 2.55 -30.13 -17.25
C VAL A 181 3.58 -29.96 -18.36
N GLU A 182 4.56 -30.85 -18.42
CA GLU A 182 5.41 -31.03 -19.59
C GLU A 182 4.52 -31.36 -20.80
N PRO A 183 4.73 -30.74 -21.98
CA PRO A 183 4.05 -31.19 -23.18
C PRO A 183 4.56 -32.60 -23.50
N SER A 184 3.65 -33.57 -23.46
CA SER A 184 3.87 -34.90 -24.00
C SER A 184 4.29 -34.78 -25.47
N VAL A 185 5.53 -35.17 -25.74
CA VAL A 185 6.03 -35.39 -27.09
C VAL A 185 5.42 -36.70 -27.58
N GLU A 186 4.56 -36.63 -28.59
CA GLU A 186 4.30 -37.70 -29.55
C GLU A 186 4.72 -37.24 -30.95
#